data_AF-A0AA90P533-F1
#
_entry.id   AF-A0AA90P533-F1
#
_cell.length_a   1.000
_cell.length_b   1.000
_cell.length_c   1.000
_cell.angle_alpha   90.00
_cell.angle_beta   90.00
_cell.angle_gamma   90.00
#
_symmetry.space_group_name_H-M   'P 1'
#
loop_
_entity.id
_entity.type
_entity.pdbx_description
1 polymer ?
#
loop_
_entity_poly.entity_id
_entity_poly.type
_entity_poly.pdbx_seq_one_letter_code
_entity_poly.pdbx_strand_id
1 'polypeptide(L)'
;MRVGVALLFTSFLLVCSGCAQNGAGAEKMEYEETKKMVVDILKTDDGKKAIQDIITDDKTKAELIMDSDAVKKSIEDMVTSDKGKEFWKKTFNDPEFASAYAKALEDEHKKVLKDLTADPQYRGMLMEIMKEPDMEKEMNKLLKTKEMRSVYKELIIETMESPLVQAKMQERLDKAATKAVEKEKK
;
A
#
# COMPACT_ATOMS: atom_id res chain seq x y z
N MET A 1 -40.27 -42.14 86.99
CA MET A 1 -39.19 -42.07 85.96
C MET A 1 -39.58 -41.40 84.64
N ARG A 2 -40.72 -40.67 84.52
CA ARG A 2 -41.11 -40.01 83.25
C ARG A 2 -40.92 -38.48 83.20
N VAL A 3 -40.69 -37.83 84.34
CA VAL A 3 -40.57 -36.36 84.41
C VAL A 3 -39.10 -35.88 84.42
N GLY A 4 -38.17 -36.71 84.93
CA GLY A 4 -36.73 -36.37 84.98
C GLY A 4 -36.02 -36.37 83.63
N VAL A 5 -36.51 -37.16 82.65
CA VAL A 5 -35.92 -37.23 81.30
C VAL A 5 -36.32 -36.02 80.46
N ALA A 6 -37.51 -35.45 80.69
CA ALA A 6 -37.98 -34.26 79.98
C ALA A 6 -37.22 -32.99 80.40
N LEU A 7 -36.82 -32.88 81.68
CA LEU A 7 -36.13 -31.70 82.21
C LEU A 7 -34.63 -31.67 81.82
N LEU A 8 -34.03 -32.85 81.60
CA LEU A 8 -32.65 -33.00 81.12
C LEU A 8 -32.51 -32.74 79.62
N PHE A 9 -33.57 -32.97 78.82
CA PHE A 9 -33.58 -32.69 77.39
C PHE A 9 -33.73 -31.18 77.07
N THR A 10 -34.48 -30.45 77.90
CA THR A 10 -34.68 -29.00 77.74
C THR A 10 -33.44 -28.19 78.11
N SER A 11 -32.55 -28.72 78.96
CA SER A 11 -31.28 -28.07 79.31
C SER A 11 -30.19 -28.25 78.24
N PHE A 12 -30.30 -29.22 77.35
CA PHE A 12 -29.33 -29.46 76.27
C PHE A 12 -29.61 -28.60 75.02
N LEU A 13 -30.85 -28.15 74.84
CA LEU A 13 -31.25 -27.27 73.73
C LEU A 13 -30.80 -25.80 73.89
N LEU A 14 -30.42 -25.38 75.09
CA LEU A 14 -30.00 -24.00 75.40
C LEU A 14 -28.49 -23.75 75.21
N VAL A 15 -27.67 -24.80 75.08
CA VAL A 15 -26.21 -24.66 74.91
C VAL A 15 -25.80 -24.54 73.43
N CYS A 16 -26.70 -24.86 72.49
CA CYS A 16 -26.45 -24.70 71.05
C CYS A 16 -26.83 -23.32 70.48
N SER A 17 -27.33 -22.39 71.29
CA SER A 17 -27.60 -21.00 70.85
C SER A 17 -26.37 -20.07 70.98
N GLY A 18 -25.20 -20.63 71.30
CA GLY A 18 -23.94 -19.91 71.53
C GLY A 18 -22.99 -19.85 70.35
N CYS A 19 -23.49 -19.88 69.10
CA CYS A 19 -22.70 -19.46 67.94
C CYS A 19 -23.37 -18.25 67.31
N ALA A 20 -22.96 -17.07 67.77
CA ALA A 20 -22.98 -15.88 66.96
C ALA A 20 -22.15 -16.14 65.70
N GLN A 21 -22.81 -16.53 64.62
CA GLN A 21 -22.22 -16.54 63.30
C GLN A 21 -23.05 -15.61 62.43
N ASN A 22 -22.63 -14.34 62.49
CA ASN A 22 -23.01 -13.26 61.59
C ASN A 22 -22.53 -13.60 60.16
N GLY A 23 -23.13 -14.60 59.52
CA GLY A 23 -22.62 -15.20 58.28
C GLY A 23 -23.19 -14.63 56.98
N ALA A 24 -24.07 -13.62 57.01
CA ALA A 24 -24.69 -13.08 55.78
C ALA A 24 -24.65 -11.55 55.64
N GLY A 25 -24.27 -10.83 56.71
CA GLY A 25 -24.12 -9.37 56.72
C GLY A 25 -22.68 -8.89 56.90
N ALA A 26 -21.82 -9.68 57.56
CA ALA A 26 -20.42 -9.35 57.77
C ALA A 26 -19.58 -9.50 56.50
N GLU A 27 -19.79 -10.54 55.69
CA GLU A 27 -19.08 -10.72 54.41
C GLU A 27 -19.37 -9.60 53.40
N LYS A 28 -20.60 -9.05 53.37
CA LYS A 28 -20.97 -7.93 52.49
C LYS A 28 -20.41 -6.59 52.98
N MET A 29 -20.36 -6.37 54.30
CA MET A 29 -19.72 -5.19 54.87
C MET A 29 -18.20 -5.23 54.67
N GLU A 30 -17.56 -6.37 54.91
CA GLU A 30 -16.13 -6.57 54.66
C GLU A 30 -15.79 -6.44 53.17
N TYR A 31 -16.65 -6.89 52.26
CA TYR A 31 -16.43 -6.73 50.82
C TYR A 31 -16.45 -5.26 50.39
N GLU A 32 -17.42 -4.47 50.84
CA GLU A 32 -17.48 -3.03 50.53
C GLU A 32 -16.33 -2.25 51.19
N GLU A 33 -15.94 -2.63 52.42
CA GLU A 33 -14.81 -2.03 53.12
C GLU A 33 -13.47 -2.40 52.48
N THR A 34 -13.29 -3.66 52.07
CA THR A 34 -12.12 -4.14 51.31
C THR A 34 -12.05 -3.49 49.93
N LYS A 35 -13.18 -3.35 49.22
CA LYS A 35 -13.26 -2.65 47.94
C LYS A 35 -12.85 -1.19 48.08
N LYS A 36 -13.31 -0.52 49.14
CA LYS A 36 -12.93 0.87 49.44
C LYS A 36 -11.44 0.97 49.75
N MET A 37 -10.91 0.05 50.57
CA MET A 37 -9.48 -0.04 50.86
C MET A 37 -8.64 -0.25 49.59
N VAL A 38 -9.03 -1.15 48.69
CA VAL A 38 -8.32 -1.39 47.41
C VAL A 38 -8.38 -0.17 46.50
N VAL A 39 -9.52 0.49 46.39
CA VAL A 39 -9.67 1.74 45.62
C VAL A 39 -8.80 2.86 46.19
N ASP A 40 -8.72 2.96 47.52
CA ASP A 40 -7.90 3.95 48.19
C ASP A 40 -6.40 3.65 48.00
N ILE A 41 -5.97 2.39 48.08
CA ILE A 41 -4.61 1.94 47.72
C ILE A 41 -4.25 2.32 46.29
N LEU A 42 -5.13 2.05 45.32
CA LEU A 42 -4.90 2.43 43.91
C LEU A 42 -4.81 3.94 43.69
N LYS A 43 -5.49 4.74 44.52
CA LYS A 43 -5.46 6.21 44.45
C LYS A 43 -4.29 6.83 45.21
N THR A 44 -3.67 6.11 46.14
CA THR A 44 -2.47 6.58 46.85
C THR A 44 -1.31 6.82 45.88
N ASP A 45 -0.36 7.65 46.31
CA ASP A 45 0.81 7.96 45.50
C ASP A 45 1.67 6.72 45.24
N ASP A 46 1.70 5.78 46.18
CA ASP A 46 2.41 4.50 46.02
C ASP A 46 1.70 3.58 45.01
N GLY A 47 0.37 3.52 45.03
CA GLY A 47 -0.41 2.80 44.02
C GLY A 47 -0.24 3.38 42.62
N LYS A 48 -0.26 4.71 42.49
CA LYS A 48 0.04 5.40 41.22
C LYS A 48 1.46 5.15 40.75
N LYS A 49 2.46 5.21 41.64
CA LYS A 49 3.86 4.92 41.30
C LYS A 49 4.05 3.48 40.85
N ALA A 50 3.46 2.51 41.55
CA ALA A 50 3.56 1.10 41.16
C ALA A 50 2.96 0.84 39.76
N ILE A 51 1.80 1.45 39.47
CA ILE A 51 1.21 1.39 38.12
C ILE A 51 2.10 2.10 37.10
N GLN A 52 2.66 3.25 37.45
CA GLN A 52 3.54 4.01 36.58
C GLN A 52 4.82 3.22 36.26
N ASP A 53 5.41 2.54 37.22
CA ASP A 53 6.59 1.68 37.07
C ASP A 53 6.29 0.49 36.16
N ILE A 54 5.11 -0.12 36.30
CA ILE A 54 4.66 -1.21 35.42
C ILE A 54 4.38 -0.72 34.00
N ILE A 55 3.77 0.45 33.82
CA ILE A 55 3.48 1.02 32.48
C ILE A 55 4.74 1.60 31.82
N THR A 56 5.76 1.96 32.60
CA THR A 56 7.05 2.44 32.05
C THR A 56 8.00 1.31 31.68
N ASP A 57 7.73 0.08 32.11
CA ASP A 57 8.40 -1.11 31.56
C ASP A 57 8.14 -1.23 30.05
N ASP A 58 9.21 -1.31 29.26
CA ASP A 58 9.16 -1.23 27.80
C ASP A 58 8.26 -2.30 27.17
N LYS A 59 8.23 -3.50 27.76
CA LYS A 59 7.43 -4.62 27.27
C LYS A 59 5.94 -4.36 27.51
N THR A 60 5.59 -3.94 28.72
CA THR A 60 4.21 -3.65 29.11
C THR A 60 3.67 -2.42 28.37
N LYS A 61 4.51 -1.41 28.19
CA LYS A 61 4.21 -0.20 27.42
C LYS A 61 3.89 -0.50 25.96
N ALA A 62 4.70 -1.34 25.32
CA ALA A 62 4.49 -1.71 23.92
C ALA A 62 3.16 -2.47 23.73
N GLU A 63 2.87 -3.44 24.61
CA GLU A 63 1.65 -4.25 24.52
C GLU A 63 0.38 -3.42 24.79
N LEU A 64 0.41 -2.55 25.81
CA LEU A 64 -0.74 -1.70 26.16
C LEU A 64 -1.03 -0.60 25.12
N ILE A 65 0.01 0.03 24.57
CA ILE A 65 -0.16 1.13 23.59
C ILE A 65 -0.59 0.58 22.23
N MET A 66 0.01 -0.52 21.78
CA MET A 66 -0.26 -1.09 20.46
C MET A 66 -1.63 -1.77 20.36
N ASP A 67 -2.13 -2.34 21.46
CA ASP A 67 -3.44 -3.02 21.45
C ASP A 67 -4.61 -2.05 21.67
N SER A 68 -4.34 -0.76 21.88
CA SER A 68 -5.40 0.23 22.02
C SER A 68 -6.06 0.55 20.67
N ASP A 69 -7.37 0.32 20.58
CA ASP A 69 -8.19 0.74 19.42
C ASP A 69 -8.04 2.25 19.15
N ALA A 70 -7.75 3.03 20.18
CA ALA A 70 -7.44 4.45 20.05
C ALA A 70 -6.19 4.70 19.20
N VAL A 71 -5.11 3.92 19.35
CA VAL A 71 -3.90 4.06 18.54
C VAL A 71 -4.15 3.60 17.11
N LYS A 72 -4.81 2.45 16.91
CA LYS A 72 -5.18 1.96 15.57
C LYS A 72 -6.01 2.99 14.81
N LYS A 73 -7.06 3.50 15.45
CA LYS A 73 -7.93 4.55 14.89
C LYS A 73 -7.18 5.85 14.63
N SER A 74 -6.28 6.26 15.52
CA SER A 74 -5.47 7.47 15.31
C SER A 74 -4.52 7.34 14.13
N ILE A 75 -3.94 6.15 13.91
CA ILE A 75 -3.08 5.88 12.75
C ILE A 75 -3.94 5.86 11.47
N GLU A 76 -5.09 5.18 11.49
CA GLU A 76 -6.02 5.15 10.36
C GLU A 76 -6.51 6.54 9.98
N ASP A 77 -6.94 7.33 10.97
CA ASP A 77 -7.34 8.73 10.81
C ASP A 77 -6.16 9.56 10.27
N MET A 78 -4.95 9.38 10.78
CA MET A 78 -3.77 10.08 10.27
C MET A 78 -3.46 9.71 8.82
N VAL A 79 -3.61 8.45 8.41
CA VAL A 79 -3.31 8.01 7.04
C VAL A 79 -4.39 8.42 6.04
N THR A 80 -5.66 8.37 6.45
CA THR A 80 -6.81 8.60 5.56
C THR A 80 -7.28 10.06 5.52
N SER A 81 -6.99 10.83 6.58
CA SER A 81 -7.39 12.24 6.66
C SER A 81 -6.60 13.15 5.72
N ASP A 82 -7.13 14.35 5.51
CA ASP A 82 -6.45 15.39 4.73
C ASP A 82 -5.13 15.84 5.37
N LYS A 83 -5.01 15.75 6.70
CA LYS A 83 -3.72 15.97 7.40
C LYS A 83 -2.67 14.95 7.00
N GLY A 84 -3.07 13.69 6.81
CA GLY A 84 -2.22 12.64 6.25
C GLY A 84 -1.74 12.96 4.85
N LYS A 85 -2.67 13.35 3.98
CA LYS A 85 -2.34 13.76 2.60
C LYS A 85 -1.37 14.94 2.58
N GLU A 86 -1.57 15.95 3.43
CA GLU A 86 -0.67 17.08 3.57
C GLU A 86 0.71 16.67 4.10
N PHE A 87 0.74 15.79 5.11
CA PHE A 87 1.98 15.21 5.61
C PHE A 87 2.76 14.55 4.48
N TRP A 88 2.14 13.62 3.75
CA TRP A 88 2.79 12.94 2.62
C TRP A 88 3.26 13.93 1.54
N LYS A 89 2.42 14.90 1.14
CA LYS A 89 2.82 15.94 0.18
C LYS A 89 4.06 16.71 0.63
N LYS A 90 4.13 17.08 1.92
CA LYS A 90 5.27 17.81 2.48
C LYS A 90 6.51 16.90 2.55
N THR A 91 6.35 15.67 2.99
CA THR A 91 7.45 14.71 3.14
C THR A 91 8.02 14.30 1.78
N PHE A 92 7.21 14.17 0.73
CA PHE A 92 7.71 13.91 -0.63
C PHE A 92 8.45 15.09 -1.27
N ASN A 93 8.35 16.31 -0.71
CA ASN A 93 9.18 17.44 -1.13
C ASN A 93 10.59 17.38 -0.52
N ASP A 94 10.85 16.53 0.46
CA ASP A 94 12.19 16.27 0.98
C ASP A 94 12.94 15.31 0.03
N PRO A 95 14.04 15.75 -0.60
CA PRO A 95 14.81 14.92 -1.53
C PRO A 95 15.39 13.66 -0.89
N GLU A 96 15.78 13.69 0.39
CA GLU A 96 16.36 12.52 1.06
C GLU A 96 15.29 11.45 1.25
N PHE A 97 14.12 11.85 1.74
CA PHE A 97 12.98 10.97 1.88
C PHE A 97 12.52 10.41 0.53
N ALA A 98 12.33 11.27 -0.48
CA ALA A 98 11.89 10.86 -1.80
C ALA A 98 12.89 9.87 -2.45
N SER A 99 14.19 10.10 -2.28
CA SER A 99 15.24 9.20 -2.75
C SER A 99 15.22 7.85 -2.05
N ALA A 100 15.10 7.84 -0.71
CA ALA A 100 15.01 6.60 0.05
C ALA A 100 13.75 5.80 -0.31
N TYR A 101 12.61 6.49 -0.44
CA TYR A 101 11.35 5.87 -0.85
C TYR A 101 11.41 5.29 -2.27
N ALA A 102 11.95 6.06 -3.23
CA ALA A 102 12.11 5.61 -4.61
C ALA A 102 13.04 4.39 -4.70
N LYS A 103 14.15 4.38 -3.95
CA LYS A 103 15.07 3.23 -3.88
C LYS A 103 14.40 2.00 -3.27
N ALA A 104 13.63 2.18 -2.20
CA ALA A 104 12.91 1.07 -1.56
C ALA A 104 11.87 0.43 -2.48
N LEU A 105 11.28 1.21 -3.40
CA LEU A 105 10.29 0.73 -4.37
C LEU A 105 10.88 0.37 -5.74
N GLU A 106 12.18 0.52 -5.96
CA GLU A 106 12.78 0.46 -7.30
C GLU A 106 12.46 -0.87 -8.01
N ASP A 107 12.62 -1.99 -7.31
CA ASP A 107 12.44 -3.32 -7.89
C ASP A 107 10.97 -3.62 -8.21
N GLU A 108 10.05 -3.32 -7.29
CA GLU A 108 8.62 -3.48 -7.52
C GLU A 108 8.11 -2.52 -8.59
N HIS A 109 8.61 -1.27 -8.62
CA HIS A 109 8.25 -0.31 -9.64
C HIS A 109 8.72 -0.74 -11.03
N LYS A 110 9.94 -1.28 -11.16
CA LYS A 110 10.44 -1.90 -12.40
C LYS A 110 9.58 -3.07 -12.83
N LYS A 111 9.14 -3.91 -11.88
CA LYS A 111 8.28 -5.06 -12.16
C LYS A 111 6.93 -4.60 -12.71
N VAL A 112 6.27 -3.64 -12.04
CA VAL A 112 5.02 -3.03 -12.52
C VAL A 112 5.19 -2.46 -13.92
N LEU A 113 6.25 -1.69 -14.18
CA LEU A 113 6.51 -1.13 -15.51
C LEU A 113 6.70 -2.22 -16.58
N LYS A 114 7.42 -3.29 -16.28
CA LYS A 114 7.59 -4.43 -17.19
C LYS A 114 6.27 -5.13 -17.46
N ASP A 115 5.49 -5.40 -16.43
CA ASP A 115 4.20 -6.08 -16.56
C ASP A 115 3.22 -5.22 -17.38
N LEU A 116 3.23 -3.90 -17.17
CA LEU A 116 2.46 -2.95 -17.99
C LEU A 116 2.85 -2.99 -19.48
N THR A 117 4.11 -3.32 -19.84
CA THR A 117 4.45 -3.45 -21.27
C THR A 117 3.71 -4.56 -22.00
N ALA A 118 3.20 -5.57 -21.28
CA ALA A 118 2.34 -6.60 -21.85
C ALA A 118 0.89 -6.11 -22.03
N ASP A 119 0.47 -5.13 -21.24
CA ASP A 119 -0.88 -4.58 -21.25
C ASP A 119 -1.19 -3.85 -22.58
N PRO A 120 -2.31 -4.16 -23.26
CA PRO A 120 -2.68 -3.49 -24.51
C PRO A 120 -2.96 -1.99 -24.38
N GLN A 121 -3.53 -1.53 -23.27
CA GLN A 121 -3.84 -0.11 -23.07
C GLN A 121 -2.56 0.68 -22.86
N TYR A 122 -1.64 0.16 -22.04
CA TYR A 122 -0.33 0.77 -21.84
C TYR A 122 0.48 0.82 -23.14
N ARG A 123 0.49 -0.26 -23.93
CA ARG A 123 1.10 -0.26 -25.27
C ARG A 123 0.43 0.75 -26.21
N GLY A 124 -0.89 0.93 -26.10
CA GLY A 124 -1.64 1.99 -26.78
C GLY A 124 -1.06 3.36 -26.51
N MET A 125 -0.91 3.71 -25.22
CA MET A 125 -0.32 4.99 -24.80
C MET A 125 1.13 5.14 -25.30
N LEU A 126 1.96 4.08 -25.23
CA LEU A 126 3.32 4.12 -25.78
C LEU A 126 3.34 4.38 -27.29
N MET A 127 2.40 3.81 -28.05
CA MET A 127 2.29 4.07 -29.49
C MET A 127 1.84 5.50 -29.80
N GLU A 128 1.03 6.12 -28.95
CA GLU A 128 0.65 7.53 -29.09
C GLU A 128 1.87 8.43 -28.86
N ILE A 129 2.66 8.17 -27.83
CA ILE A 129 3.93 8.89 -27.57
C ILE A 129 4.88 8.78 -28.77
N MET A 130 5.00 7.59 -29.37
CA MET A 130 5.85 7.38 -30.56
C MET A 130 5.38 8.15 -31.80
N LYS A 131 4.12 8.59 -31.85
CA LYS A 131 3.56 9.41 -32.94
C LYS A 131 3.68 10.91 -32.68
N GLU A 132 4.24 11.32 -31.54
CA GLU A 132 4.44 12.73 -31.27
C GLU A 132 5.41 13.36 -32.28
N PRO A 133 5.23 14.65 -32.64
CA PRO A 133 6.04 15.30 -33.66
C PRO A 133 7.56 15.26 -33.41
N ASP A 134 7.97 15.25 -32.14
CA ASP A 134 9.39 15.20 -31.79
C ASP A 134 10.00 13.81 -32.02
N MET A 135 9.23 12.75 -31.75
CA MET A 135 9.61 11.38 -32.11
C MET A 135 9.64 11.20 -33.64
N GLU A 136 8.68 11.81 -34.34
CA GLU A 136 8.66 11.80 -35.80
C GLU A 136 9.90 12.50 -36.40
N LYS A 137 10.34 13.64 -35.83
CA LYS A 137 11.57 14.33 -36.26
C LYS A 137 12.80 13.47 -36.09
N GLU A 138 12.96 12.81 -34.94
CA GLU A 138 14.10 11.91 -34.70
C GLU A 138 14.05 10.69 -35.61
N MET A 139 12.86 10.09 -35.82
CA MET A 139 12.69 9.03 -36.79
C MET A 139 13.06 9.48 -38.20
N ASN A 140 12.60 10.66 -38.64
CA ASN A 140 12.95 11.23 -39.95
C ASN A 140 14.45 11.48 -40.11
N LYS A 141 15.14 11.84 -39.03
CA LYS A 141 16.60 11.99 -39.02
C LYS A 141 17.29 10.64 -39.18
N LEU A 142 16.80 9.60 -38.48
CA LEU A 142 17.27 8.22 -38.62
C LEU A 142 17.07 7.69 -40.05
N LEU A 143 15.91 7.93 -40.66
CA LEU A 143 15.65 7.53 -42.04
C LEU A 143 16.59 8.21 -43.05
N LYS A 144 17.17 9.37 -42.71
CA LYS A 144 18.07 10.12 -43.58
C LYS A 144 19.55 9.80 -43.38
N THR A 145 19.89 8.89 -42.47
CA THR A 145 21.29 8.49 -42.20
C THR A 145 21.93 7.79 -43.40
N LYS A 146 23.26 7.66 -43.39
CA LYS A 146 24.00 7.04 -44.50
C LYS A 146 23.66 5.55 -44.61
N GLU A 147 23.45 4.89 -43.49
CA GLU A 147 23.10 3.49 -43.35
C GLU A 147 21.74 3.21 -44.02
N MET A 148 20.71 3.99 -43.67
CA MET A 148 19.39 3.85 -44.28
C MET A 148 19.40 4.22 -45.77
N ARG A 149 20.19 5.22 -46.18
CA ARG A 149 20.37 5.53 -47.61
C ARG A 149 21.01 4.39 -48.39
N SER A 150 21.86 3.57 -47.78
CA SER A 150 22.42 2.38 -48.43
C SER A 150 21.33 1.36 -48.72
N VAL A 151 20.50 1.06 -47.71
CA VAL A 151 19.33 0.16 -47.87
C VAL A 151 18.39 0.67 -48.94
N TYR A 152 18.11 1.98 -48.99
CA TYR A 152 17.26 2.55 -50.04
C TYR A 152 17.88 2.45 -51.43
N LYS A 153 19.19 2.63 -51.57
CA LYS A 153 19.86 2.48 -52.87
C LYS A 153 19.75 1.05 -53.39
N GLU A 154 19.99 0.07 -52.51
CA GLU A 154 19.86 -1.34 -52.84
C GLU A 154 18.42 -1.68 -53.25
N LEU A 155 17.43 -1.27 -52.46
CA LEU A 155 16.02 -1.45 -52.78
C LEU A 155 15.63 -0.79 -54.12
N ILE A 156 16.16 0.40 -54.42
CA ILE A 156 15.92 1.07 -55.71
C ILE A 156 16.51 0.26 -56.86
N ILE A 157 17.74 -0.25 -56.72
CA ILE A 157 18.39 -1.08 -57.73
C ILE A 157 17.57 -2.35 -57.96
N GLU A 158 17.22 -3.08 -56.90
CA GLU A 158 16.37 -4.28 -56.99
C GLU A 158 15.02 -3.99 -57.65
N THR A 159 14.41 -2.85 -57.32
CA THR A 159 13.16 -2.41 -57.94
C THR A 159 13.35 -2.13 -59.43
N MET A 160 14.46 -1.50 -59.83
CA MET A 160 14.77 -1.24 -61.24
C MET A 160 15.12 -2.51 -62.01
N GLU A 161 15.64 -3.53 -61.35
CA GLU A 161 15.93 -4.85 -61.93
C GLU A 161 14.67 -5.71 -62.10
N SER A 162 13.55 -5.33 -61.47
CA SER A 162 12.27 -6.00 -61.66
C SER A 162 11.84 -6.01 -63.13
N PRO A 163 11.52 -7.17 -63.73
CA PRO A 163 11.08 -7.26 -65.12
C PRO A 163 9.88 -6.36 -65.44
N LEU A 164 8.96 -6.18 -64.49
CA LEU A 164 7.81 -5.30 -64.62
C LEU A 164 8.22 -3.83 -64.74
N VAL A 165 9.20 -3.40 -63.94
CA VAL A 165 9.71 -2.02 -63.94
C VAL A 165 10.53 -1.77 -65.19
N GLN A 166 11.40 -2.71 -65.58
CA GLN A 166 12.16 -2.65 -66.83
C GLN A 166 11.25 -2.54 -68.05
N ALA A 167 10.19 -3.36 -68.13
CA ALA A 167 9.22 -3.31 -69.22
C ALA A 167 8.50 -1.96 -69.30
N LYS A 168 8.05 -1.42 -68.15
CA LYS A 168 7.43 -0.08 -68.09
C LYS A 168 8.41 1.02 -68.48
N MET A 169 9.67 0.89 -68.09
CA MET A 169 10.71 1.86 -68.43
C MET A 169 11.00 1.84 -69.93
N GLN A 170 11.12 0.66 -70.52
CA GLN A 170 11.27 0.49 -71.97
C GLN A 170 10.09 1.10 -72.74
N GLU A 171 8.85 0.80 -72.33
CA GLU A 171 7.64 1.38 -72.95
C GLU A 171 7.65 2.92 -72.90
N ARG A 172 8.16 3.51 -71.82
CA ARG A 172 8.29 4.97 -71.67
C ARG A 172 9.38 5.54 -72.56
N LEU A 173 10.53 4.86 -72.65
CA LEU A 173 11.64 5.25 -73.53
C LEU A 173 11.23 5.20 -75.00
N ASP A 174 10.54 4.14 -75.43
CA ASP A 174 10.05 3.99 -76.80
C ASP A 174 9.04 5.08 -77.18
N LYS A 175 8.12 5.41 -76.25
CA LYS A 175 7.18 6.53 -76.42
C LYS A 175 7.89 7.88 -76.49
N ALA A 176 8.93 8.09 -75.69
CA ALA A 176 9.69 9.34 -75.71
C ALA A 176 10.49 9.49 -77.01
N ALA A 177 11.13 8.42 -77.47
CA ALA A 177 11.85 8.39 -78.75
C ALA A 177 10.92 8.66 -79.93
N THR A 178 9.74 8.02 -79.94
CA THR A 178 8.71 8.25 -80.97
C THR A 178 8.28 9.72 -81.02
N LYS A 179 8.00 10.33 -79.85
CA LYS A 179 7.65 11.76 -79.77
C LYS A 179 8.77 12.69 -80.21
N ALA A 180 10.03 12.37 -79.92
CA ALA A 180 11.16 13.18 -80.36
C ALA A 180 11.27 13.19 -81.89
N VAL A 181 11.14 12.02 -82.53
CA VAL A 181 11.16 11.88 -83.99
C VAL A 181 9.95 12.58 -84.65
N GLU A 182 8.76 12.52 -84.06
CA GLU A 182 7.59 13.27 -84.54
C GLU A 182 7.76 14.79 -84.43
N LYS A 183 8.50 15.26 -83.42
CA LYS A 183 8.77 16.68 -83.19
C LYS A 183 9.85 17.23 -84.14
N GLU A 184 10.81 16.42 -84.57
CA GLU A 184 11.81 16.80 -85.57
C GLU A 184 11.27 16.79 -87.01
N LYS A 185 10.15 16.09 -87.27
CA LYS A 185 9.48 16.05 -88.58
C LYS A 185 8.46 17.18 -88.80
N LYS A 186 8.27 18.06 -87.81
CA LYS A 186 7.42 19.26 -87.86
C LYS A 186 8.27 20.51 -87.93
#